data_AF-Q72FR3-F1
#
_entry.id   AF-Q72FR3-F1
#
_cell.length_a   1.000
_cell.length_b   1.000
_cell.length_c   1.000
_cell.angle_alpha   90.00
_cell.angle_beta   90.00
_cell.angle_gamma   90.00
#
_symmetry.space_group_name_H-M   'P 1'
#
loop_
_entity.id
_entity.type
_entity.pdbx_description
1 polymer ?
#
loop_
_entity_poly.entity_id
_entity_poly.type
_entity_poly.pdbx_seq_one_letter_code
_entity_poly.pdbx_strand_id
1 'polypeptide(L)'
;MKARLNKLWWSLMLMLIALPGTALAAGGGGAPVVIVADTRKLDGVLAWWANLYNESHLQFTVLTIILIPLVGVIFGVIADIIMNHIGIDLKSRDLAEH
;
A
#
# COMPACT_ATOMS: atom_id res chain seq x y z
N MET A 1 17.29 32.05 -34.52
CA MET A 1 16.25 31.01 -34.29
C MET A 1 16.58 30.06 -33.14
N LYS A 2 17.78 29.47 -33.09
CA LYS A 2 18.23 28.58 -31.99
C LYS A 2 18.08 29.18 -30.57
N ALA A 3 18.39 30.46 -30.37
CA ALA A 3 18.24 31.11 -29.07
C ALA A 3 16.79 31.27 -28.60
N ARG A 4 15.83 31.44 -29.51
CA ARG A 4 14.39 31.49 -29.18
C ARG A 4 13.85 30.10 -28.85
N LEU A 5 14.30 29.08 -29.59
CA LEU A 5 13.97 27.68 -29.33
C LEU A 5 14.53 27.22 -27.97
N ASN A 6 15.76 27.63 -27.63
CA ASN A 6 16.37 27.28 -26.35
C ASN A 6 15.62 27.94 -25.17
N LYS A 7 15.23 29.22 -25.31
CA LYS A 7 14.39 29.89 -24.29
C LYS A 7 13.03 29.21 -24.10
N LEU A 8 12.40 28.77 -25.20
CA LEU A 8 11.15 28.02 -25.14
C LEU A 8 11.35 26.67 -24.43
N TRP A 9 12.42 25.96 -24.75
CA TRP A 9 12.76 24.68 -24.13
C TRP A 9 12.98 24.80 -22.62
N TRP A 10 13.76 25.79 -22.17
CA TRP A 10 13.97 26.07 -20.74
C TRP A 10 12.69 26.48 -20.03
N SER A 11 11.80 27.25 -20.68
CA SER A 11 10.50 27.61 -20.10
C SER A 11 9.56 26.41 -19.92
N LEU A 12 9.59 25.46 -20.86
CA LEU A 12 8.83 24.21 -20.78
C LEU A 12 9.36 23.30 -19.66
N MET A 13 10.68 23.20 -19.51
CA MET A 13 11.29 22.43 -18.42
C MET A 13 10.96 23.04 -17.05
N LEU A 14 11.01 24.37 -16.92
CA LEU A 14 10.61 25.06 -15.70
C LEU A 14 9.14 24.80 -15.34
N MET A 15 8.26 24.84 -16.34
CA MET A 15 6.84 24.53 -16.15
C MET A 15 6.65 23.07 -15.71
N LEU A 16 7.37 22.12 -16.31
CA LEU A 16 7.30 20.71 -15.92
C LEU A 16 7.71 20.47 -14.46
N ILE A 17 8.74 21.20 -14.00
CA ILE A 17 9.24 21.13 -12.62
C ILE A 17 8.31 21.85 -11.63
N ALA A 18 7.62 22.91 -12.07
CA ALA A 18 6.71 23.69 -11.24
C ALA A 18 5.28 23.11 -11.14
N LEU A 19 4.86 22.27 -12.09
CA LEU A 19 3.54 21.62 -12.12
C LEU A 19 3.22 20.77 -10.87
N PRO A 20 4.16 19.99 -10.31
CA PRO A 20 3.92 19.28 -9.04
C PRO A 20 3.60 20.25 -7.89
N GLY A 21 4.18 21.44 -7.90
CA GLY A 21 3.92 22.48 -6.89
C GLY A 21 2.49 23.00 -6.95
N THR A 22 1.90 23.13 -8.15
CA THR A 22 0.49 23.52 -8.30
C THR A 22 -0.46 22.38 -7.99
N ALA A 23 -0.09 21.12 -8.25
CA ALA A 23 -0.85 19.94 -7.83
C ALA A 23 -0.87 19.78 -6.30
N LEU A 24 0.26 20.03 -5.64
CA LEU A 24 0.35 20.08 -4.18
C LEU A 24 -0.43 21.27 -3.59
N ALA A 25 -0.42 22.43 -4.25
CA ALA A 25 -1.22 23.59 -3.86
C ALA A 25 -2.74 23.38 -4.08
N ALA A 26 -3.13 22.65 -5.12
CA ALA A 26 -4.52 22.26 -5.37
C ALA A 26 -5.05 21.23 -4.35
N GLY A 27 -4.16 20.50 -3.66
CA GLY A 27 -4.48 19.65 -2.52
C GLY A 27 -4.74 20.40 -1.20
N GLY A 28 -4.57 21.73 -1.17
CA GLY A 28 -4.56 22.53 0.06
C GLY A 28 -5.77 23.47 0.28
N GLY A 29 -6.88 23.31 -0.45
CA GLY A 29 -8.00 24.26 -0.42
C GLY A 29 -9.40 23.70 -0.28
N GLY A 30 -9.57 22.37 -0.20
CA GLY A 30 -10.83 21.76 0.23
C GLY A 30 -10.80 21.59 1.74
N ALA A 31 -11.89 21.90 2.46
CA ALA A 31 -12.01 21.58 3.88
C ALA A 31 -11.43 20.18 4.15
N PRO A 32 -10.54 20.01 5.15
CA PRO A 32 -9.86 18.74 5.36
C PRO A 32 -10.94 17.67 5.45
N VAL A 33 -11.02 16.81 4.43
CA VAL A 33 -11.93 15.68 4.44
C VAL A 33 -11.36 14.77 5.52
N VAL A 34 -11.95 14.86 6.71
CA VAL A 34 -11.54 14.02 7.83
C VAL A 34 -12.05 12.62 7.50
N ILE A 35 -11.14 11.79 6.99
CA ILE A 35 -11.42 10.38 6.72
C ILE A 35 -11.37 9.67 8.07
N VAL A 36 -12.54 9.46 8.65
CA VAL A 36 -12.75 8.77 9.93
C VAL A 36 -13.44 7.45 9.64
N ALA A 37 -12.95 6.37 10.25
CA ALA A 37 -13.64 5.09 10.25
C ALA A 37 -14.92 5.19 11.11
N ASP A 38 -16.06 4.77 10.56
CA ASP A 38 -17.32 4.74 11.30
C ASP A 38 -17.30 3.60 12.34
N THR A 39 -17.23 3.96 13.62
CA THR A 39 -17.13 3.03 14.76
C THR A 39 -18.49 2.69 15.39
N ARG A 40 -19.59 3.30 14.93
CA ARG A 40 -20.89 3.27 15.63
C ARG A 40 -21.54 1.89 15.72
N LYS A 41 -21.17 0.97 14.83
CA LYS A 41 -21.70 -0.41 14.77
C LYS A 41 -20.60 -1.47 14.90
N LEU A 42 -19.40 -1.06 15.30
CA LEU A 42 -18.28 -1.98 15.45
C LEU A 42 -18.12 -2.34 16.92
N ASP A 43 -17.88 -3.62 17.19
CA ASP A 43 -17.56 -4.15 18.50
C ASP A 43 -16.26 -4.97 18.47
N GLY A 44 -15.74 -5.27 19.65
CA GLY A 44 -14.56 -6.11 19.85
C GLY A 44 -13.32 -5.65 19.06
N VAL A 45 -12.72 -6.58 18.32
CA VAL A 45 -11.46 -6.37 17.59
C VAL A 45 -11.65 -5.39 16.43
N LEU A 46 -12.82 -5.38 15.78
CA LEU A 46 -13.10 -4.43 14.70
C LEU A 46 -13.22 -2.99 15.23
N ALA A 47 -13.86 -2.80 16.39
CA ALA A 47 -13.91 -1.51 17.05
C ALA A 47 -12.51 -1.01 17.43
N TRP A 48 -11.68 -1.90 17.97
CA TRP A 48 -10.29 -1.57 18.30
C TRP A 48 -9.48 -1.14 17.07
N TRP A 49 -9.59 -1.89 15.96
CA TRP A 49 -8.93 -1.55 14.70
C TRP A 49 -9.38 -0.18 14.15
N ALA A 50 -10.68 0.08 14.16
CA ALA A 50 -11.24 1.34 13.67
C ALA A 50 -10.87 2.53 14.57
N ASN A 51 -10.83 2.32 15.89
CA ASN A 51 -10.36 3.35 16.83
C ASN A 51 -8.87 3.64 16.66
N LEU A 52 -8.02 2.61 16.48
CA LEU A 52 -6.60 2.79 16.21
C LEU A 52 -6.35 3.62 14.95
N TYR A 53 -7.12 3.38 13.88
CA TYR A 53 -7.07 4.18 12.65
C TYR A 53 -7.43 5.65 12.89
N ASN A 54 -8.47 5.89 13.71
CA ASN A 54 -8.96 7.24 14.01
C ASN A 54 -8.04 8.02 14.95
N GLU A 55 -7.36 7.34 15.88
CA GLU A 55 -6.47 7.96 16.86
C GLU A 55 -5.06 8.22 16.29
N SER A 56 -4.51 7.28 15.53
CA SER A 56 -3.16 7.42 14.97
C SER A 56 -2.95 6.60 13.70
N HIS A 57 -2.99 7.29 12.55
CA HIS A 57 -2.64 6.68 11.25
C HIS A 57 -1.22 6.10 11.23
N LEU A 58 -0.27 6.70 11.95
CA LEU A 58 1.11 6.19 12.01
C LEU A 58 1.17 4.82 12.68
N GLN A 59 0.55 4.67 13.86
CA GLN A 59 0.52 3.39 14.56
C GLN A 59 -0.21 2.33 13.74
N PHE A 60 -1.32 2.70 13.12
CA PHE A 60 -2.07 1.84 12.21
C PHE A 60 -1.22 1.37 11.01
N THR A 61 -0.46 2.28 10.39
CA THR A 61 0.42 1.95 9.27
C THR A 61 1.55 1.01 9.70
N VAL A 62 2.20 1.26 10.82
CA VAL A 62 3.26 0.37 11.34
C VAL A 62 2.69 -1.01 11.66
N LEU A 63 1.52 -1.08 12.30
CA LEU A 63 0.84 -2.34 12.60
C LEU A 63 0.54 -3.13 11.33
N THR A 64 -0.05 -2.50 10.31
CA THR A 64 -0.44 -3.17 9.05
C THR A 64 0.76 -3.64 8.24
N ILE A 65 1.83 -2.85 8.15
CA ILE A 65 3.07 -3.21 7.45
C ILE A 65 3.72 -4.47 8.05
N ILE A 66 3.63 -4.65 9.37
CA ILE A 66 4.16 -5.84 10.04
C ILE A 66 3.19 -7.02 9.90
N LEU A 67 1.89 -6.77 10.10
CA LEU A 67 0.89 -7.83 10.19
C LEU A 67 0.65 -8.53 8.84
N ILE A 68 0.61 -7.79 7.73
CA ILE A 68 0.39 -8.35 6.38
C ILE A 68 1.41 -9.45 6.02
N PRO A 69 2.75 -9.20 6.05
CA PRO A 69 3.72 -10.23 5.72
C PRO A 69 3.71 -11.37 6.74
N LEU A 70 3.46 -11.08 8.02
CA LEU A 70 3.43 -12.08 9.08
C LEU A 70 2.28 -13.08 8.86
N VAL A 71 1.08 -12.58 8.57
CA VAL A 71 -0.08 -13.43 8.21
C VAL A 71 0.18 -14.19 6.92
N GLY A 72 0.81 -13.55 5.92
CA GLY A 72 1.18 -14.20 4.66
C GLY A 72 2.11 -15.39 4.88
N VAL A 73 3.14 -15.24 5.72
CA VAL A 73 4.05 -16.34 6.09
C VAL A 73 3.31 -17.44 6.85
N ILE A 74 2.46 -17.09 7.82
CA ILE A 74 1.67 -18.07 8.57
C ILE A 74 0.80 -18.91 7.62
N PHE A 75 0.06 -18.26 6.71
CA PHE A 75 -0.78 -18.99 5.76
C PHE A 75 0.05 -19.80 4.75
N GLY A 76 1.20 -19.29 4.30
CA GLY A 76 2.11 -20.04 3.44
C GLY A 76 2.62 -21.32 4.12
N VAL A 77 3.03 -21.22 5.39
CA VAL A 77 3.50 -22.39 6.17
C VAL A 77 2.36 -23.38 6.43
N ILE A 78 1.17 -22.90 6.78
CA ILE A 78 0.00 -23.78 6.97
C ILE A 78 -0.35 -24.49 5.66
N ALA A 79 -0.33 -23.79 4.54
CA ALA A 79 -0.59 -24.38 3.23
C ALA A 79 0.47 -25.46 2.90
N ASP A 80 1.76 -25.21 3.16
CA ASP A 80 2.83 -26.18 2.96
C ASP A 80 2.61 -27.46 3.80
N ILE A 81 2.23 -27.30 5.07
CA ILE A 81 1.89 -28.43 5.96
C ILE A 81 0.70 -29.23 5.41
N ILE A 82 -0.36 -28.55 4.97
CA ILE A 82 -1.56 -29.21 4.42
C ILE A 82 -1.22 -29.96 3.13
N MET A 83 -0.46 -29.35 2.21
CA MET A 83 -0.06 -29.98 0.95
C MET A 83 0.81 -31.21 1.17
N ASN A 84 1.73 -31.16 2.14
CA ASN A 84 2.53 -32.31 2.56
C ASN A 84 1.65 -33.42 3.16
N HIS A 85 0.67 -33.07 3.99
CA HIS A 85 -0.23 -34.06 4.62
C HIS A 85 -1.16 -34.76 3.61
N ILE A 86 -1.63 -34.05 2.59
CA ILE A 86 -2.53 -34.60 1.55
C ILE A 86 -1.74 -35.40 0.50
N GLY A 87 -0.40 -35.28 0.47
CA GLY A 87 0.45 -36.00 -0.50
C GLY A 87 0.42 -35.41 -1.92
N ILE A 88 -0.04 -34.16 -2.07
CA ILE A 88 0.06 -33.38 -3.32
C ILE A 88 1.42 -32.68 -3.41
N ASP A 89 2.21 -32.70 -2.33
CA ASP A 89 3.56 -32.14 -2.31
C ASP A 89 4.45 -32.83 -3.36
N LEU A 90 4.87 -32.04 -4.35
CA LEU A 90 5.66 -32.48 -5.50
C LEU A 90 7.13 -32.76 -5.14
N LYS A 91 7.54 -32.59 -3.87
CA LYS A 91 8.90 -32.91 -3.38
C LYS A 91 9.37 -34.33 -3.70
N SER A 92 8.46 -35.27 -3.90
CA SER A 92 8.77 -36.69 -4.15
C SER A 92 8.34 -37.20 -5.53
N ARG A 93 7.85 -36.33 -6.44
CA ARG A 93 7.83 -36.71 -7.85
C ARG A 93 9.29 -36.68 -8.32
N ASP A 94 9.89 -37.86 -8.44
CA ASP A 94 11.01 -38.14 -9.34
C ASP A 94 10.95 -37.15 -10.52
N LEU A 95 12.03 -36.56 -11.03
CA LEU A 95 13.02 -37.27 -11.87
C LEU A 95 12.41 -38.26 -12.91
N ALA A 96 11.08 -38.30 -13.05
CA ALA A 96 10.26 -39.14 -13.93
C ALA A 96 9.59 -38.28 -15.01
N GLU A 97 10.19 -37.13 -15.33
CA GLU A 97 10.13 -36.55 -16.66
C GLU A 97 11.58 -36.44 -17.13
N HIS A 98 11.81 -37.06 -18.29
CA HIS A 98 13.06 -37.27 -19.03
C HIS A 98 14.00 -36.08 -19.13
#